data_AF-A0A1G3JDZ0-F1
#
_entry.id   AF-A0A1G3JDZ0-F1
#
_cell.length_a   1.000
_cell.length_b   1.000
_cell.length_c   1.000
_cell.angle_alpha   90.00
_cell.angle_beta   90.00
_cell.angle_gamma   90.00
#
_symmetry.space_group_name_H-M   'P 1'
#
loop_
_entity.id
_entity.type
_entity.pdbx_description
1 polymer ?
#
loop_
_entity_poly.entity_id
_entity_poly.type
_entity_poly.pdbx_seq_one_letter_code
_entity_poly.pdbx_strand_id
1 'polypeptide(L)'
;MPHYRSRTSTHGRNMAGARSLWRATGMTEGDFGKPIIAIANSFTQFVPGHVHLKDMGQLVAREIEKAGGIAKEFNTIAVDDGIAMGHDGMLYSLPSRDLIADSVEYMCNAHCADALVCISNCDKITPGMLMAAMRLNIPVVFVSGGPMEAGKVNWQGKVKGLDLVDAMVAAADSRVSDEEVEAIERSACPTCGSCSGMFTANSMNCLTEALGLSLPGNGSLVATHAERKQLFLRAGRLIVELCKRYYEQDDAAVLPRSIATFKAFENAMTLDIAMGGSTNTVLHLLAIAREAEVDFTMKDMDRLSRHVPTLCKVAPSSEYHMEDVHRAGGIAAILGELDRAGLLHGEAGSVHSKTLREGLKEWDIAQSQNEEVRRFFRAAPGGIITTIAFSQSMLYPELDADRAEGCIRDQAHAYSKDGGLAVLHGNIAVDGCIVKTAGVDESILKFSGRARVFESQDAATAGILADQIVAGDVVIIRYEGPKGGPGMQEMLYPTSYLKSKGLGKACALLTDGRFSGGTSGLSIGHASPEAASGGAIGLVEEGDRIEIDIPNRTIDLAISDAELVQRRAAMEAKGSKAWKPVAERPRKISAALRAYAAMVTSADKGAVRDVSQVEK
;
A
#
# COMPACT_ATOMS: atom_id res chain seq x y z
N MET A 1 35.80 -11.43 -17.08
CA MET A 1 34.68 -10.48 -17.13
C MET A 1 33.55 -11.06 -16.31
N PRO A 2 32.88 -10.24 -15.48
CA PRO A 2 31.69 -10.64 -14.74
C PRO A 2 30.63 -11.25 -15.67
N HIS A 3 29.89 -12.25 -15.19
CA HIS A 3 28.82 -12.90 -15.95
C HIS A 3 27.49 -12.17 -15.76
N TYR A 4 27.43 -10.91 -16.23
CA TYR A 4 26.19 -10.13 -16.32
C TYR A 4 25.14 -10.85 -17.17
N ARG A 5 23.85 -10.75 -16.80
CA ARG A 5 22.71 -11.27 -17.58
C ARG A 5 22.66 -10.66 -18.97
N SER A 6 22.95 -9.36 -19.07
CA SER A 6 22.96 -8.60 -20.33
C SER A 6 23.99 -9.10 -21.33
N ARG A 7 24.99 -9.90 -20.88
CA ARG A 7 25.94 -10.59 -21.77
C ARG A 7 25.21 -11.43 -22.83
N THR A 8 24.03 -11.96 -22.50
CA THR A 8 23.18 -12.74 -23.39
C THR A 8 22.81 -11.99 -24.67
N SER A 9 22.55 -10.67 -24.59
CA SER A 9 22.17 -9.85 -25.74
C SER A 9 23.30 -8.97 -26.29
N THR A 10 24.43 -8.90 -25.58
CA THR A 10 25.53 -7.98 -25.90
C THR A 10 26.82 -8.69 -26.37
N HIS A 11 27.01 -9.98 -26.12
CA HIS A 11 28.28 -10.66 -26.39
C HIS A 11 28.21 -11.75 -27.47
N GLY A 12 29.34 -12.03 -28.12
CA GLY A 12 29.49 -13.12 -29.09
C GLY A 12 29.03 -12.80 -30.51
N ARG A 13 29.51 -13.57 -31.48
CA ARG A 13 29.24 -13.36 -32.92
C ARG A 13 27.74 -13.41 -33.24
N ASN A 14 27.02 -14.36 -32.63
CA ASN A 14 25.60 -14.59 -32.91
C ASN A 14 24.69 -13.44 -32.44
N MET A 15 25.14 -12.63 -31.48
CA MET A 15 24.37 -11.48 -30.98
C MET A 15 24.68 -10.16 -31.71
N ALA A 16 25.26 -10.23 -32.92
CA ALA A 16 25.52 -9.03 -33.72
C ALA A 16 24.24 -8.23 -34.03
N GLY A 17 23.12 -8.90 -34.31
CA GLY A 17 21.83 -8.25 -34.56
C GLY A 17 21.29 -7.51 -33.33
N ALA A 18 21.34 -8.15 -32.16
CA ALA A 18 20.97 -7.52 -30.89
C ALA A 18 21.86 -6.31 -30.59
N ARG A 19 23.19 -6.43 -30.76
CA ARG A 19 24.11 -5.28 -30.63
C ARG A 19 23.78 -4.15 -31.61
N SER A 20 23.39 -4.43 -32.85
CA SER A 20 22.99 -3.36 -33.79
C SER A 20 21.75 -2.61 -33.32
N LEU A 21 20.77 -3.30 -32.73
CA LEU A 21 19.60 -2.66 -32.13
C LEU A 21 19.99 -1.85 -30.89
N TRP A 22 20.86 -2.38 -30.02
CA TRP A 22 21.39 -1.65 -28.87
C TRP A 22 22.09 -0.35 -29.26
N ARG A 23 22.88 -0.36 -30.36
CA ARG A 23 23.47 0.88 -30.90
C ARG A 23 22.43 1.88 -31.37
N ALA A 24 21.33 1.42 -31.96
CA ALA A 24 20.20 2.29 -32.33
C ALA A 24 19.53 2.93 -31.10
N THR A 25 19.66 2.34 -29.91
CA THR A 25 19.24 2.95 -28.63
C THR A 25 20.28 3.92 -28.04
N GLY A 26 21.37 4.21 -28.76
CA GLY A 26 22.44 5.11 -28.34
C GLY A 26 23.64 4.46 -27.65
N MET A 27 23.70 3.12 -27.51
CA MET A 27 24.88 2.46 -26.93
C MET A 27 26.10 2.55 -27.87
N THR A 28 27.26 2.85 -27.30
CA THR A 28 28.54 2.96 -27.98
C THR A 28 29.39 1.70 -27.79
N GLU A 29 30.55 1.64 -28.46
CA GLU A 29 31.48 0.49 -28.29
C GLU A 29 31.93 0.30 -26.85
N GLY A 30 32.21 1.41 -26.14
CA GLY A 30 32.66 1.38 -24.76
C GLY A 30 31.58 0.99 -23.75
N ASP A 31 30.33 0.80 -24.19
CA ASP A 31 29.22 0.43 -23.32
C ASP A 31 29.01 -1.07 -23.24
N PHE A 32 29.44 -1.84 -24.26
CA PHE A 32 29.35 -3.29 -24.21
C PHE A 32 30.31 -3.86 -23.16
N GLY A 33 29.75 -4.58 -22.18
CA GLY A 33 30.48 -5.12 -21.03
C GLY A 33 30.21 -4.39 -19.72
N LYS A 34 29.58 -3.22 -19.75
CA LYS A 34 29.02 -2.56 -18.55
C LYS A 34 27.66 -3.18 -18.16
N PRO A 35 27.25 -3.12 -16.88
CA PRO A 35 25.93 -3.59 -16.47
C PRO A 35 24.81 -2.73 -17.08
N ILE A 36 23.77 -3.37 -17.59
CA ILE A 36 22.53 -2.73 -18.05
C ILE A 36 21.53 -2.70 -16.90
N ILE A 37 21.17 -1.50 -16.46
CA ILE A 37 20.24 -1.24 -15.37
C ILE A 37 18.94 -0.73 -15.96
N ALA A 38 17.87 -1.50 -15.73
CA ALA A 38 16.53 -1.10 -16.13
C ALA A 38 15.96 -0.10 -15.12
N ILE A 39 15.24 0.92 -15.59
CA ILE A 39 14.51 1.85 -14.75
C ILE A 39 13.03 1.67 -15.08
N ALA A 40 12.28 1.05 -14.17
CA ALA A 40 10.84 0.93 -14.28
C ALA A 40 10.19 2.20 -13.72
N ASN A 41 9.66 3.05 -14.62
CA ASN A 41 8.95 4.28 -14.26
C ASN A 41 7.44 4.11 -14.46
N SER A 42 6.62 4.64 -13.56
CA SER A 42 5.16 4.62 -13.66
C SER A 42 4.54 5.97 -14.01
N PHE A 43 5.31 6.88 -14.63
CA PHE A 43 4.81 8.17 -15.10
C PHE A 43 3.54 8.05 -15.94
N THR A 44 2.54 8.85 -15.57
CA THR A 44 1.31 9.09 -16.33
C THR A 44 0.72 10.43 -15.90
N GLN A 45 -0.01 11.09 -16.80
CA GLN A 45 -0.71 12.35 -16.48
C GLN A 45 -2.06 12.13 -15.80
N PHE A 46 -2.57 10.88 -15.78
CA PHE A 46 -3.85 10.55 -15.14
C PHE A 46 -3.77 10.53 -13.60
N VAL A 47 -2.57 10.41 -13.04
CA VAL A 47 -2.39 10.11 -11.61
C VAL A 47 -1.54 11.22 -10.96
N PRO A 48 -2.09 12.05 -10.06
CA PRO A 48 -1.36 13.14 -9.41
C PRO A 48 -0.08 12.69 -8.69
N GLY A 49 -0.07 11.46 -8.17
CA GLY A 49 1.12 10.86 -7.57
C GLY A 49 2.23 10.48 -8.53
N HIS A 50 2.01 10.58 -9.84
CA HIS A 50 2.95 10.17 -10.87
C HIS A 50 3.24 11.24 -11.92
N VAL A 51 2.49 12.36 -11.95
CA VAL A 51 2.65 13.39 -12.99
C VAL A 51 4.06 14.01 -13.01
N HIS A 52 4.74 14.08 -11.86
CA HIS A 52 6.10 14.62 -11.75
C HIS A 52 7.19 13.62 -12.13
N LEU A 53 6.85 12.34 -12.33
CA LEU A 53 7.83 11.28 -12.58
C LEU A 53 8.40 11.28 -14.01
N LYS A 54 7.85 12.09 -14.91
CA LYS A 54 8.26 12.16 -16.33
C LYS A 54 9.77 12.27 -16.52
N ASP A 55 10.39 13.19 -15.76
CA ASP A 55 11.82 13.49 -15.89
C ASP A 55 12.67 12.76 -14.84
N MET A 56 12.04 12.00 -13.93
CA MET A 56 12.73 11.31 -12.84
C MET A 56 13.52 10.11 -13.33
N GLY A 57 12.99 9.34 -14.28
CA GLY A 57 13.74 8.23 -14.88
C GLY A 57 15.00 8.70 -15.60
N GLN A 58 14.93 9.82 -16.33
CA GLN A 58 16.10 10.45 -16.97
C GLN A 58 17.08 11.06 -15.96
N LEU A 59 16.61 11.55 -14.81
CA LEU A 59 17.48 11.97 -13.71
C LEU A 59 18.30 10.79 -13.17
N VAL A 60 17.65 9.65 -12.90
CA VAL A 60 18.29 8.43 -12.42
C VAL A 60 19.21 7.83 -13.47
N ALA A 61 18.79 7.81 -14.75
CA ALA A 61 19.55 7.26 -15.86
C ALA A 61 20.93 7.93 -16.00
N ARG A 62 20.95 9.26 -16.00
CA ARG A 62 22.20 10.03 -16.07
C ARG A 62 23.13 9.76 -14.89
N GLU A 63 22.57 9.46 -13.72
CA GLU A 63 23.37 9.16 -12.54
C GLU A 63 23.93 7.73 -12.56
N ILE A 64 23.17 6.76 -13.07
CA ILE A 64 23.64 5.39 -13.35
C ILE A 64 24.81 5.41 -14.35
N GLU A 65 24.69 6.19 -15.42
CA GLU A 65 25.73 6.32 -16.45
C GLU A 65 27.03 6.88 -15.88
N LYS A 66 26.96 7.91 -15.03
CA LYS A 66 28.13 8.45 -14.32
C LYS A 66 28.78 7.44 -13.38
N ALA A 67 27.99 6.57 -12.74
CA ALA A 67 28.49 5.51 -11.87
C ALA A 67 29.05 4.30 -12.65
N GLY A 68 28.97 4.32 -13.98
CA GLY A 68 29.57 3.33 -14.87
C GLY A 68 28.65 2.16 -15.26
N GLY A 69 27.33 2.33 -15.10
CA GLY A 69 26.33 1.44 -15.70
C GLY A 69 25.77 1.99 -17.01
N ILE A 70 24.86 1.25 -17.63
CA ILE A 70 24.03 1.69 -18.76
C ILE A 70 22.58 1.71 -18.31
N ALA A 71 21.93 2.85 -18.41
CA ALA A 71 20.54 2.98 -18.02
C ALA A 71 19.60 2.76 -19.22
N LYS A 72 18.52 2.01 -18.99
CA LYS A 72 17.40 1.90 -19.94
C LYS A 72 16.08 2.06 -19.20
N GLU A 73 15.46 3.22 -19.37
CA GLU A 73 14.15 3.52 -18.83
C GLU A 73 13.06 2.88 -19.69
N PHE A 74 12.05 2.32 -19.02
CA PHE A 74 10.79 1.93 -19.61
C PHE A 74 9.64 2.29 -18.67
N ASN A 75 8.42 2.32 -19.23
CA ASN A 75 7.24 2.65 -18.45
C ASN A 75 6.35 1.44 -18.20
N THR A 76 5.71 1.44 -17.04
CA THR A 76 4.54 0.60 -16.73
C THR A 76 3.33 1.47 -16.42
N ILE A 77 2.15 0.87 -16.33
CA ILE A 77 0.90 1.61 -16.08
C ILE A 77 0.79 2.08 -14.63
N ALA A 78 -0.09 3.05 -14.40
CA ALA A 78 -0.55 3.44 -13.07
C ALA A 78 -2.04 3.78 -13.13
N VAL A 79 -2.80 3.33 -12.13
CA VAL A 79 -4.21 3.65 -11.92
C VAL A 79 -4.31 4.50 -10.65
N ASP A 80 -5.16 5.52 -10.67
CA ASP A 80 -5.46 6.34 -9.50
C ASP A 80 -6.73 5.82 -8.82
N ASP A 81 -6.59 5.33 -7.58
CA ASP A 81 -7.73 4.82 -6.83
C ASP A 81 -8.70 5.94 -6.44
N GLY A 82 -8.22 7.16 -6.15
CA GLY A 82 -9.06 8.31 -5.81
C GLY A 82 -9.99 8.72 -6.94
N ILE A 83 -9.47 8.82 -8.17
CA ILE A 83 -10.24 9.18 -9.37
C ILE A 83 -11.13 8.02 -9.81
N ALA A 84 -10.66 6.77 -9.72
CA ALA A 84 -11.44 5.60 -10.15
C ALA A 84 -12.59 5.24 -9.18
N MET A 85 -12.63 5.86 -8.00
CA MET A 85 -13.59 5.58 -6.96
C MET A 85 -15.01 5.96 -7.37
N GLY A 86 -15.98 5.13 -6.98
CA GLY A 86 -17.40 5.44 -7.21
C GLY A 86 -17.97 5.04 -8.55
N HIS A 87 -17.18 4.42 -9.42
CA HIS A 87 -17.64 3.92 -10.71
C HIS A 87 -16.87 2.64 -11.12
N ASP A 88 -17.24 2.04 -12.26
CA ASP A 88 -16.67 0.78 -12.78
C ASP A 88 -15.14 0.78 -12.97
N GLY A 89 -14.48 1.95 -12.89
CA GLY A 89 -13.03 2.08 -12.99
C GLY A 89 -12.31 1.41 -11.83
N MET A 90 -12.89 1.44 -10.62
CA MET A 90 -12.29 0.84 -9.43
C MET A 90 -12.10 -0.68 -9.56
N LEU A 91 -12.88 -1.36 -10.41
CA LEU A 91 -12.71 -2.79 -10.71
C LEU A 91 -11.31 -3.10 -11.29
N TYR A 92 -10.64 -2.11 -11.89
CA TYR A 92 -9.31 -2.25 -12.50
C TYR A 92 -8.15 -1.91 -11.56
N SER A 93 -8.43 -1.39 -10.35
CA SER A 93 -7.39 -0.98 -9.39
C SER A 93 -6.53 -2.17 -8.95
N LEU A 94 -7.05 -3.13 -8.17
CA LEU A 94 -6.23 -4.26 -7.70
C LEU A 94 -5.63 -5.08 -8.85
N PRO A 95 -6.37 -5.42 -9.93
CA PRO A 95 -5.79 -6.16 -11.05
C PRO A 95 -4.60 -5.46 -11.73
N SER A 96 -4.52 -4.13 -11.64
CA SER A 96 -3.36 -3.39 -12.16
C SER A 96 -2.06 -3.76 -11.47
N ARG A 97 -2.09 -4.16 -10.18
CA ARG A 97 -0.90 -4.62 -9.44
C ARG A 97 -0.23 -5.79 -10.15
N ASP A 98 -1.00 -6.81 -10.50
CA ASP A 98 -0.51 -8.00 -11.19
C ASP A 98 -0.05 -7.66 -12.62
N LEU A 99 -0.75 -6.75 -13.31
CA LEU A 99 -0.33 -6.30 -14.65
C LEU A 99 0.99 -5.51 -14.61
N ILE A 100 1.21 -4.70 -13.58
CA ILE A 100 2.48 -3.99 -13.34
C ILE A 100 3.60 -4.99 -13.09
N ALA A 101 3.35 -6.00 -12.25
CA ALA A 101 4.32 -7.05 -11.99
C ALA A 101 4.75 -7.75 -13.27
N ASP A 102 3.78 -8.18 -14.09
CA ASP A 102 4.03 -8.84 -15.38
C ASP A 102 4.77 -7.91 -16.35
N SER A 103 4.39 -6.63 -16.41
CA SER A 103 5.01 -5.64 -17.28
C SER A 103 6.49 -5.43 -16.98
N VAL A 104 6.86 -5.31 -15.70
CA VAL A 104 8.25 -5.16 -15.26
C VAL A 104 9.04 -6.44 -15.52
N GLU A 105 8.46 -7.61 -15.22
CA GLU A 105 9.07 -8.91 -15.45
C GLU A 105 9.40 -9.13 -16.93
N TYR A 106 8.43 -8.85 -17.83
CA TYR A 106 8.61 -8.98 -19.28
C TYR A 106 9.75 -8.10 -19.78
N MET A 107 9.78 -6.84 -19.37
CA MET A 107 10.81 -5.89 -19.82
C MET A 107 12.20 -6.33 -19.36
N CYS A 108 12.34 -6.75 -18.09
CA CYS A 108 13.62 -7.14 -17.54
C CYS A 108 14.13 -8.47 -18.12
N ASN A 109 13.27 -9.49 -18.25
CA ASN A 109 13.67 -10.79 -18.77
C ASN A 109 13.93 -10.75 -20.27
N ALA A 110 13.08 -10.09 -21.07
CA ALA A 110 13.26 -10.01 -22.53
C ALA A 110 14.55 -9.28 -22.92
N HIS A 111 14.94 -8.25 -22.15
CA HIS A 111 16.16 -7.47 -22.40
C HIS A 111 17.37 -7.94 -21.59
N CYS A 112 17.19 -8.96 -20.74
CA CYS A 112 18.22 -9.51 -19.85
C CYS A 112 18.88 -8.44 -18.97
N ALA A 113 18.09 -7.55 -18.36
CA ALA A 113 18.61 -6.49 -17.49
C ALA A 113 19.36 -7.07 -16.28
N ASP A 114 20.45 -6.43 -15.88
CA ASP A 114 21.32 -6.91 -14.81
C ASP A 114 20.82 -6.50 -13.42
N ALA A 115 20.20 -5.32 -13.33
CA ALA A 115 19.66 -4.73 -12.12
C ALA A 115 18.47 -3.81 -12.43
N LEU A 116 17.72 -3.40 -11.41
CA LEU A 116 16.46 -2.67 -11.53
C LEU A 116 16.37 -1.48 -10.57
N VAL A 117 15.98 -0.30 -11.08
CA VAL A 117 15.45 0.78 -10.24
C VAL A 117 13.93 0.85 -10.43
N CYS A 118 13.19 0.78 -9.33
CA CYS A 118 11.75 0.93 -9.32
C CYS A 118 11.39 2.34 -8.89
N ILE A 119 10.81 3.13 -9.82
CA ILE A 119 10.24 4.43 -9.54
C ILE A 119 8.72 4.27 -9.45
N SER A 120 8.21 4.12 -8.23
CA SER A 120 6.79 3.96 -7.91
C SER A 120 6.23 5.16 -7.15
N ASN A 121 4.95 5.17 -6.78
CA ASN A 121 4.46 6.09 -5.74
C ASN A 121 3.08 5.71 -5.19
N CYS A 122 2.08 5.66 -6.07
CA CYS A 122 0.68 5.42 -5.71
C CYS A 122 0.40 3.94 -5.40
N ASP A 123 -0.79 3.70 -4.88
CA ASP A 123 -1.26 2.52 -4.16
C ASP A 123 -0.75 1.17 -4.73
N LYS A 124 -1.20 0.79 -5.93
CA LYS A 124 -0.96 -0.55 -6.51
C LYS A 124 0.37 -0.70 -7.23
N ILE A 125 1.09 0.40 -7.45
CA ILE A 125 2.31 0.42 -8.24
C ILE A 125 3.48 -0.13 -7.43
N THR A 126 3.68 0.38 -6.21
CA THR A 126 4.74 -0.08 -5.30
C THR A 126 4.67 -1.59 -5.06
N PRO A 127 3.53 -2.20 -4.67
CA PRO A 127 3.43 -3.65 -4.52
C PRO A 127 3.59 -4.42 -5.83
N GLY A 128 3.09 -3.92 -6.97
CA GLY A 128 3.29 -4.58 -8.26
C GLY A 128 4.76 -4.65 -8.66
N MET A 129 5.51 -3.56 -8.46
CA MET A 129 6.95 -3.53 -8.69
C MET A 129 7.72 -4.41 -7.67
N LEU A 130 7.28 -4.47 -6.40
CA LEU A 130 7.85 -5.39 -5.40
C LEU A 130 7.66 -6.85 -5.81
N MET A 131 6.47 -7.24 -6.25
CA MET A 131 6.21 -8.59 -6.77
C MET A 131 7.16 -8.93 -7.94
N ALA A 132 7.31 -8.03 -8.92
CA ALA A 132 8.26 -8.23 -10.02
C ALA A 132 9.72 -8.35 -9.55
N ALA A 133 10.14 -7.51 -8.60
CA ALA A 133 11.49 -7.57 -8.05
C ALA A 133 11.77 -8.92 -7.37
N MET A 134 10.77 -9.47 -6.67
CA MET A 134 10.87 -10.79 -6.05
C MET A 134 10.92 -11.91 -7.09
N ARG A 135 10.10 -11.87 -8.15
CA ARG A 135 10.14 -12.85 -9.26
C ARG A 135 11.49 -12.85 -9.99
N LEU A 136 12.00 -11.66 -10.30
CA LEU A 136 13.23 -11.49 -11.07
C LEU A 136 14.49 -11.83 -10.27
N ASN A 137 14.46 -11.55 -8.96
CA ASN A 137 15.56 -11.73 -8.02
C ASN A 137 16.93 -11.23 -8.55
N ILE A 138 16.93 -10.02 -9.11
CA ILE A 138 18.14 -9.26 -9.48
C ILE A 138 18.31 -8.06 -8.54
N PRO A 139 19.52 -7.49 -8.39
CA PRO A 139 19.72 -6.31 -7.56
C PRO A 139 18.70 -5.21 -7.87
N VAL A 140 18.09 -4.65 -6.82
CA VAL A 140 17.00 -3.69 -6.96
C VAL A 140 17.09 -2.57 -5.93
N VAL A 141 16.68 -1.36 -6.32
CA VAL A 141 16.47 -0.23 -5.40
C VAL A 141 15.13 0.43 -5.72
N PHE A 142 14.34 0.68 -4.68
CA PHE A 142 13.08 1.40 -4.77
C PHE A 142 13.28 2.86 -4.38
N VAL A 143 12.79 3.78 -5.23
CA VAL A 143 12.70 5.21 -4.93
C VAL A 143 11.35 5.74 -5.37
N SER A 144 10.49 6.09 -4.41
CA SER A 144 9.14 6.56 -4.73
C SER A 144 9.11 8.04 -5.14
N GLY A 145 8.01 8.49 -5.71
CA GLY A 145 7.77 9.90 -6.03
C GLY A 145 7.66 10.81 -4.80
N GLY A 146 7.23 10.26 -3.65
CA GLY A 146 7.01 10.95 -2.39
C GLY A 146 5.54 11.38 -2.19
N PRO A 147 5.10 11.55 -0.93
CA PRO A 147 3.79 12.11 -0.62
C PRO A 147 3.65 13.54 -1.11
N MET A 148 2.42 13.93 -1.43
CA MET A 148 2.02 15.32 -1.61
C MET A 148 2.01 16.04 -0.26
N GLU A 149 2.11 17.37 -0.30
CA GLU A 149 1.93 18.20 0.89
C GLU A 149 0.45 18.15 1.33
N ALA A 150 0.20 18.26 2.64
CA ALA A 150 -1.16 18.35 3.15
C ALA A 150 -1.86 19.64 2.67
N GLY A 151 -3.12 19.52 2.26
CA GLY A 151 -3.97 20.65 1.93
C GLY A 151 -4.22 21.53 3.15
N LYS A 152 -4.52 22.82 2.94
CA LYS A 152 -4.87 23.74 4.02
C LYS A 152 -6.02 24.65 3.59
N VAL A 153 -7.01 24.80 4.45
CA VAL A 153 -8.11 25.77 4.26
C VAL A 153 -8.28 26.61 5.51
N ASN A 154 -8.64 27.88 5.34
CA ASN A 154 -9.09 28.71 6.44
C ASN A 154 -10.58 28.43 6.69
N TRP A 155 -10.87 27.64 7.71
CA TRP A 155 -12.23 27.31 8.13
C TRP A 155 -12.63 28.14 9.34
N GLN A 156 -13.52 29.11 9.13
CA GLN A 156 -14.06 29.95 10.22
C GLN A 156 -12.97 30.61 11.08
N GLY A 157 -11.85 31.03 10.47
CA GLY A 157 -10.73 31.68 11.16
C GLY A 157 -9.67 30.72 11.71
N LYS A 158 -9.79 29.40 11.50
CA LYS A 158 -8.79 28.40 11.86
C LYS A 158 -8.23 27.71 10.62
N VAL A 159 -6.91 27.61 10.52
CA VAL A 159 -6.27 26.80 9.48
C VAL A 159 -6.47 25.33 9.82
N LYS A 160 -7.16 24.60 8.95
CA LYS A 160 -7.37 23.15 9.07
C LYS A 160 -6.53 22.46 7.99
N GLY A 161 -5.79 21.41 8.37
CA GLY A 161 -5.19 20.47 7.42
C GLY A 161 -6.28 19.68 6.70
N LEU A 162 -6.05 19.41 5.41
CA LEU A 162 -6.98 18.70 4.54
C LEU A 162 -6.27 17.56 3.80
N ASP A 163 -7.04 16.52 3.56
CA ASP A 163 -6.73 15.47 2.59
C ASP A 163 -7.94 15.16 1.69
N LEU A 164 -7.79 14.18 0.80
CA LEU A 164 -8.85 13.73 -0.11
C LEU A 164 -10.12 13.27 0.63
N VAL A 165 -9.98 12.63 1.79
CA VAL A 165 -11.12 12.11 2.57
C VAL A 165 -11.96 13.26 3.12
N ASP A 166 -11.34 14.36 3.54
CA ASP A 166 -12.08 15.57 3.95
C ASP A 166 -12.99 16.10 2.85
N ALA A 167 -12.51 16.17 1.60
CA ALA A 167 -13.31 16.63 0.45
C ALA A 167 -14.52 15.71 0.21
N MET A 168 -14.31 14.40 0.30
CA MET A 168 -15.38 13.42 0.11
C MET A 168 -16.43 13.46 1.23
N VAL A 169 -15.99 13.61 2.48
CA VAL A 169 -16.91 13.71 3.62
C VAL A 169 -17.73 15.00 3.55
N ALA A 170 -17.09 16.13 3.21
CA ALA A 170 -17.76 17.41 3.06
C ALA A 170 -18.83 17.38 1.96
N ALA A 171 -18.51 16.81 0.80
CA ALA A 171 -19.45 16.69 -0.32
C ALA A 171 -20.71 15.84 -0.02
N ALA A 172 -20.65 14.99 1.01
CA ALA A 172 -21.76 14.12 1.41
C ALA A 172 -22.53 14.62 2.65
N ASP A 173 -22.09 15.71 3.27
CA ASP A 173 -22.72 16.30 4.44
C ASP A 173 -23.62 17.47 4.03
N SER A 174 -24.94 17.27 4.14
CA SER A 174 -25.94 18.29 3.75
C SER A 174 -25.89 19.58 4.56
N ARG A 175 -25.04 19.67 5.60
CA ARG A 175 -24.82 20.87 6.40
C ARG A 175 -23.70 21.76 5.86
N VAL A 176 -22.88 21.26 4.94
CA VAL A 176 -21.78 22.00 4.30
C VAL A 176 -22.31 22.64 3.00
N SER A 177 -22.03 23.92 2.77
CA SER A 177 -22.50 24.60 1.54
C SER A 177 -21.68 24.20 0.31
N ASP A 178 -22.24 24.38 -0.89
CA ASP A 178 -21.53 24.11 -2.14
C ASP A 178 -20.25 24.97 -2.27
N GLU A 179 -20.27 26.21 -1.80
CA GLU A 179 -19.08 27.09 -1.78
C GLU A 179 -18.00 26.58 -0.81
N GLU A 180 -18.41 26.03 0.33
CA GLU A 180 -17.50 25.42 1.29
C GLU A 180 -16.88 24.13 0.73
N VAL A 181 -17.68 23.29 0.06
CA VAL A 181 -17.20 22.09 -0.64
C VAL A 181 -16.19 22.48 -1.72
N GLU A 182 -16.48 23.48 -2.55
CA GLU A 182 -15.58 23.95 -3.60
C GLU A 182 -14.25 24.47 -3.03
N ALA A 183 -14.29 25.17 -1.89
CA ALA A 183 -13.07 25.65 -1.22
C ALA A 183 -12.19 24.49 -0.71
N ILE A 184 -12.82 23.43 -0.15
CA ILE A 184 -12.12 22.23 0.31
C ILE A 184 -11.54 21.47 -0.89
N GLU A 185 -12.34 21.24 -1.94
CA GLU A 185 -11.93 20.55 -3.17
C GLU A 185 -10.66 21.17 -3.76
N ARG A 186 -10.65 22.49 -3.94
CA ARG A 186 -9.52 23.24 -4.51
C ARG A 186 -8.25 23.18 -3.67
N SER A 187 -8.35 22.81 -2.40
CA SER A 187 -7.27 22.90 -1.42
C SER A 187 -6.77 21.53 -0.95
N ALA A 188 -7.55 20.46 -1.09
CA ALA A 188 -7.27 19.14 -0.50
C ALA A 188 -6.02 18.45 -1.07
N CYS A 189 -5.75 18.63 -2.37
CA CYS A 189 -4.62 18.00 -3.07
C CYS A 189 -3.75 19.07 -3.75
N PRO A 190 -2.97 19.87 -2.99
CA PRO A 190 -2.31 21.06 -3.51
C PRO A 190 -1.12 20.75 -4.42
N THR A 191 -0.49 19.58 -4.30
CA THR A 191 0.77 19.28 -5.00
C THR A 191 0.79 17.92 -5.68
N CYS A 192 1.78 17.69 -6.55
CA CYS A 192 2.14 16.33 -6.98
C CYS A 192 2.57 15.46 -5.78
N GLY A 193 2.44 14.14 -5.93
CA GLY A 193 2.80 13.16 -4.91
C GLY A 193 1.66 12.19 -4.57
N SER A 194 1.96 11.10 -3.86
CA SER A 194 0.93 10.21 -3.31
C SER A 194 0.09 10.97 -2.28
N CYS A 195 -1.05 10.43 -1.84
CA CYS A 195 -1.91 11.08 -0.84
C CYS A 195 -1.13 11.60 0.38
N SER A 196 -1.63 12.60 1.11
CA SER A 196 -0.92 13.20 2.24
C SER A 196 -1.04 12.41 3.56
N GLY A 197 -2.09 11.60 3.72
CA GLY A 197 -2.33 10.73 4.89
C GLY A 197 -1.71 9.34 4.81
N MET A 198 -1.82 8.53 5.86
CA MET A 198 -1.32 7.14 5.89
C MET A 198 -2.31 6.17 5.22
N PHE A 199 -2.53 6.38 3.94
CA PHE A 199 -3.27 5.45 3.07
C PHE A 199 -2.31 4.42 2.48
N THR A 200 -2.79 3.54 1.60
CA THR A 200 -1.99 2.41 1.10
C THR A 200 -0.72 2.85 0.38
N ALA A 201 -0.77 3.92 -0.42
CA ALA A 201 0.40 4.42 -1.16
C ALA A 201 1.57 4.74 -0.20
N ASN A 202 1.31 5.52 0.85
CA ASN A 202 2.34 5.86 1.82
C ASN A 202 2.70 4.67 2.71
N SER A 203 1.72 3.87 3.13
CA SER A 203 1.99 2.65 3.90
C SER A 203 3.00 1.78 3.14
N MET A 204 2.71 1.43 1.88
CA MET A 204 3.62 0.63 1.05
C MET A 204 4.98 1.30 0.81
N ASN A 205 5.05 2.62 0.61
CA ASN A 205 6.32 3.34 0.48
C ASN A 205 7.14 3.34 1.78
N CYS A 206 6.50 3.25 2.94
CA CYS A 206 7.17 3.06 4.23
C CYS A 206 7.63 1.60 4.39
N LEU A 207 6.82 0.64 3.96
CA LEU A 207 7.17 -0.78 4.02
C LEU A 207 8.36 -1.15 3.14
N THR A 208 8.62 -0.44 2.04
CA THR A 208 9.86 -0.67 1.26
C THR A 208 11.12 -0.31 2.06
N GLU A 209 11.06 0.65 2.98
CA GLU A 209 12.17 0.95 3.90
C GLU A 209 12.35 -0.18 4.92
N ALA A 210 11.26 -0.66 5.54
CA ALA A 210 11.33 -1.73 6.54
C ALA A 210 11.69 -3.10 5.95
N LEU A 211 11.28 -3.39 4.70
CA LEU A 211 11.75 -4.55 3.95
C LEU A 211 13.23 -4.43 3.56
N GLY A 212 13.82 -3.23 3.67
CA GLY A 212 15.23 -2.99 3.38
C GLY A 212 15.53 -2.73 1.90
N LEU A 213 14.53 -2.40 1.06
CA LEU A 213 14.70 -2.22 -0.39
C LEU A 213 14.71 -0.75 -0.84
N SER A 214 14.48 0.18 0.08
CA SER A 214 14.53 1.63 -0.15
C SER A 214 15.54 2.33 0.73
N LEU A 215 15.91 3.55 0.34
CA LEU A 215 16.71 4.46 1.14
C LEU A 215 15.87 5.10 2.26
N PRO A 216 16.48 5.47 3.41
CA PRO A 216 15.80 6.19 4.47
C PRO A 216 15.16 7.50 3.99
N GLY A 217 13.92 7.75 4.39
CA GLY A 217 13.14 8.92 4.00
C GLY A 217 12.34 8.76 2.71
N ASN A 218 12.43 7.61 2.04
CA ASN A 218 11.63 7.26 0.87
C ASN A 218 10.11 7.38 1.10
N GLY A 219 9.61 6.89 2.22
CA GLY A 219 8.19 6.88 2.56
C GLY A 219 7.64 8.21 3.04
N SER A 220 8.47 9.08 3.62
CA SER A 220 8.00 10.26 4.38
C SER A 220 8.33 11.62 3.75
N LEU A 221 9.43 11.75 2.99
CA LEU A 221 9.84 13.05 2.45
C LEU A 221 8.91 13.51 1.31
N VAL A 222 8.28 14.68 1.44
CA VAL A 222 7.34 15.20 0.42
C VAL A 222 7.98 15.39 -0.97
N ALA A 223 7.19 15.17 -2.03
CA ALA A 223 7.65 15.18 -3.43
C ALA A 223 8.20 16.53 -3.90
N THR A 224 7.71 17.61 -3.32
CA THR A 224 8.06 19.00 -3.66
C THR A 224 9.39 19.46 -3.06
N HIS A 225 9.89 18.80 -2.02
CA HIS A 225 11.09 19.26 -1.31
C HIS A 225 12.37 18.90 -2.07
N ALA A 226 13.33 19.82 -2.13
CA ALA A 226 14.55 19.69 -2.93
C ALA A 226 15.43 18.48 -2.54
N GLU A 227 15.43 18.10 -1.26
CA GLU A 227 16.19 16.93 -0.78
C GLU A 227 15.70 15.61 -1.39
N ARG A 228 14.46 15.55 -1.89
CA ARG A 228 13.92 14.36 -2.56
C ARG A 228 14.74 14.03 -3.82
N LYS A 229 15.32 15.04 -4.48
CA LYS A 229 16.23 14.85 -5.61
C LYS A 229 17.44 14.00 -5.24
N GLN A 230 17.94 14.14 -4.00
CA GLN A 230 19.10 13.38 -3.54
C GLN A 230 18.78 11.89 -3.38
N LEU A 231 17.55 11.52 -3.03
CA LEU A 231 17.12 10.12 -2.99
C LEU A 231 17.20 9.47 -4.37
N PHE A 232 16.71 10.14 -5.43
CA PHE A 232 16.81 9.65 -6.81
C PHE A 232 18.26 9.50 -7.28
N LEU A 233 19.09 10.52 -7.02
CA LEU A 233 20.51 10.46 -7.37
C LEU A 233 21.25 9.34 -6.61
N ARG A 234 20.97 9.18 -5.31
CA ARG A 234 21.57 8.13 -4.50
C ARG A 234 21.11 6.75 -4.94
N ALA A 235 19.84 6.57 -5.32
CA ALA A 235 19.34 5.33 -5.88
C ALA A 235 20.09 4.93 -7.16
N GLY A 236 20.33 5.89 -8.07
CA GLY A 236 21.08 5.66 -9.31
C GLY A 236 22.54 5.24 -9.07
N ARG A 237 23.21 5.79 -8.05
CA ARG A 237 24.56 5.35 -7.66
C ARG A 237 24.54 3.97 -7.00
N LEU A 238 23.62 3.78 -6.06
CA LEU A 238 23.52 2.58 -5.24
C LEU A 238 23.21 1.35 -6.09
N ILE A 239 22.31 1.44 -7.06
CA ILE A 239 21.97 0.28 -7.89
C ILE A 239 23.16 -0.23 -8.70
N VAL A 240 24.05 0.66 -9.17
CA VAL A 240 25.28 0.27 -9.87
C VAL A 240 26.24 -0.43 -8.92
N GLU A 241 26.36 0.08 -7.68
CA GLU A 241 27.16 -0.56 -6.63
C GLU A 241 26.66 -1.97 -6.31
N LEU A 242 25.35 -2.14 -6.05
CA LEU A 242 24.75 -3.43 -5.73
C LEU A 242 24.87 -4.42 -6.91
N CYS A 243 24.69 -3.93 -8.13
CA CYS A 243 24.90 -4.73 -9.34
C CYS A 243 26.34 -5.26 -9.41
N LYS A 244 27.34 -4.40 -9.16
CA LYS A 244 28.74 -4.83 -9.17
C LYS A 244 29.07 -5.77 -8.02
N ARG A 245 28.54 -5.52 -6.82
CA ARG A 245 28.68 -6.45 -5.67
C ARG A 245 28.17 -7.84 -6.02
N TYR A 246 27.00 -7.94 -6.65
CA TYR A 246 26.44 -9.23 -7.01
C TYR A 246 27.27 -9.96 -8.09
N TYR A 247 27.54 -9.33 -9.24
CA TYR A 247 28.15 -10.03 -10.38
C TYR A 247 29.69 -10.04 -10.39
N GLU A 248 30.34 -9.06 -9.75
CA GLU A 248 31.80 -8.93 -9.75
C GLU A 248 32.44 -9.40 -8.44
N GLN A 249 31.69 -9.38 -7.33
CA GLN A 249 32.17 -9.72 -5.99
C GLN A 249 31.45 -10.94 -5.39
N ASP A 250 30.59 -11.60 -6.18
CA ASP A 250 29.82 -12.78 -5.79
C ASP A 250 28.97 -12.59 -4.50
N ASP A 251 28.51 -11.36 -4.26
CA ASP A 251 27.73 -11.00 -3.07
C ASP A 251 26.24 -11.17 -3.33
N ALA A 252 25.72 -12.38 -3.12
CA ALA A 252 24.29 -12.67 -3.24
C ALA A 252 23.43 -12.03 -2.13
N ALA A 253 24.03 -11.43 -1.09
CA ALA A 253 23.27 -10.81 0.00
C ALA A 253 22.56 -9.51 -0.43
N VAL A 254 22.94 -8.92 -1.57
CA VAL A 254 22.30 -7.71 -2.12
C VAL A 254 21.05 -8.00 -2.96
N LEU A 255 20.72 -9.27 -3.19
CA LEU A 255 19.52 -9.66 -3.94
C LEU A 255 18.26 -9.41 -3.11
N PRO A 256 17.13 -9.05 -3.75
CA PRO A 256 15.90 -8.73 -3.04
C PRO A 256 15.39 -9.89 -2.18
N ARG A 257 15.50 -11.16 -2.62
CA ARG A 257 15.10 -12.31 -1.79
C ARG A 257 16.04 -12.59 -0.63
N SER A 258 17.30 -12.15 -0.72
CA SER A 258 18.27 -12.23 0.39
C SER A 258 18.04 -11.14 1.43
N ILE A 259 17.48 -10.00 1.01
CA ILE A 259 17.15 -8.86 1.88
C ILE A 259 15.77 -9.05 2.52
N ALA A 260 14.74 -9.28 1.70
CA ALA A 260 13.35 -9.46 2.11
C ALA A 260 13.08 -10.88 2.63
N THR A 261 13.81 -11.27 3.68
CA THR A 261 13.63 -12.54 4.38
C THR A 261 12.36 -12.52 5.25
N PHE A 262 11.96 -13.67 5.81
CA PHE A 262 10.86 -13.76 6.78
C PHE A 262 10.97 -12.71 7.90
N LYS A 263 12.17 -12.48 8.43
CA LYS A 263 12.43 -11.46 9.45
C LYS A 263 12.20 -10.03 8.95
N ALA A 264 12.53 -9.75 7.70
CA ALA A 264 12.25 -8.45 7.08
C ALA A 264 10.73 -8.26 6.86
N PHE A 265 9.99 -9.32 6.51
CA PHE A 265 8.53 -9.29 6.47
C PHE A 265 7.92 -9.05 7.86
N GLU A 266 8.44 -9.67 8.91
CA GLU A 266 8.02 -9.37 10.29
C GLU A 266 8.32 -7.92 10.68
N ASN A 267 9.50 -7.39 10.33
CA ASN A 267 9.82 -5.98 10.56
C ASN A 267 8.86 -5.04 9.82
N ALA A 268 8.55 -5.34 8.56
CA ALA A 268 7.61 -4.57 7.75
C ALA A 268 6.20 -4.60 8.35
N MET A 269 5.68 -5.78 8.70
CA MET A 269 4.37 -5.90 9.34
C MET A 269 4.34 -5.23 10.72
N THR A 270 5.43 -5.32 11.49
CA THR A 270 5.57 -4.64 12.79
C THR A 270 5.52 -3.12 12.63
N LEU A 271 6.22 -2.57 11.63
CA LEU A 271 6.11 -1.15 11.29
C LEU A 271 4.67 -0.77 10.93
N ASP A 272 4.02 -1.57 10.08
CA ASP A 272 2.67 -1.32 9.59
C ASP A 272 1.62 -1.28 10.71
N ILE A 273 1.69 -2.25 11.63
CA ILE A 273 0.85 -2.29 12.83
C ILE A 273 1.10 -1.05 13.70
N ALA A 274 2.37 -0.67 13.88
CA ALA A 274 2.74 0.44 14.75
C ALA A 274 2.29 1.80 14.22
N MET A 275 2.18 1.97 12.91
CA MET A 275 1.65 3.19 12.29
C MET A 275 0.14 3.17 12.06
N GLY A 276 -0.53 2.05 12.34
CA GLY A 276 -1.93 1.85 11.95
C GLY A 276 -2.11 2.03 10.44
N GLY A 277 -1.28 1.34 9.65
CA GLY A 277 -1.26 1.44 8.19
C GLY A 277 -2.57 1.01 7.52
N SER A 278 -2.60 1.07 6.19
CA SER A 278 -3.76 0.63 5.40
C SER A 278 -4.01 -0.86 5.55
N THR A 279 -5.25 -1.32 5.68
CA THR A 279 -5.54 -2.78 5.68
C THR A 279 -5.13 -3.49 4.39
N ASN A 280 -4.94 -2.75 3.28
CA ASN A 280 -4.45 -3.29 2.02
C ASN A 280 -3.00 -3.78 2.07
N THR A 281 -2.18 -3.29 3.01
CA THR A 281 -0.80 -3.75 3.16
C THR A 281 -0.73 -5.23 3.49
N VAL A 282 -1.70 -5.78 4.25
CA VAL A 282 -1.84 -7.21 4.51
C VAL A 282 -1.92 -7.97 3.19
N LEU A 283 -2.83 -7.56 2.31
CA LEU A 283 -3.01 -8.16 0.98
C LEU A 283 -1.70 -8.09 0.16
N HIS A 284 -1.03 -6.95 0.21
CA HIS A 284 0.19 -6.71 -0.56
C HIS A 284 1.41 -7.47 -0.02
N LEU A 285 1.62 -7.51 1.29
CA LEU A 285 2.72 -8.24 1.91
C LEU A 285 2.57 -9.75 1.69
N LEU A 286 1.35 -10.30 1.76
CA LEU A 286 1.10 -11.72 1.43
C LEU A 286 1.45 -12.02 -0.03
N ALA A 287 1.05 -11.12 -0.95
CA ALA A 287 1.38 -11.25 -2.37
C ALA A 287 2.90 -11.22 -2.61
N ILE A 288 3.60 -10.24 -2.01
CA ILE A 288 5.04 -10.09 -2.17
C ILE A 288 5.79 -11.27 -1.52
N ALA A 289 5.34 -11.76 -0.36
CA ALA A 289 5.92 -12.93 0.32
C ALA A 289 5.84 -14.19 -0.55
N ARG A 290 4.70 -14.42 -1.21
CA ARG A 290 4.55 -15.55 -2.15
C ARG A 290 5.55 -15.47 -3.30
N GLU A 291 5.69 -14.31 -3.92
CA GLU A 291 6.64 -14.09 -5.03
C GLU A 291 8.11 -14.14 -4.56
N ALA A 292 8.36 -13.82 -3.28
CA ALA A 292 9.66 -13.94 -2.63
C ALA A 292 9.99 -15.37 -2.20
N GLU A 293 9.02 -16.30 -2.30
CA GLU A 293 9.10 -17.67 -1.78
C GLU A 293 9.36 -17.71 -0.26
N VAL A 294 8.73 -16.77 0.46
CA VAL A 294 8.78 -16.67 1.92
C VAL A 294 7.45 -17.14 2.51
N ASP A 295 7.51 -18.08 3.45
CA ASP A 295 6.34 -18.63 4.15
C ASP A 295 5.84 -17.67 5.24
N PHE A 296 5.33 -16.51 4.82
CA PHE A 296 4.76 -15.49 5.70
C PHE A 296 3.25 -15.38 5.47
N THR A 297 2.47 -15.54 6.54
CA THR A 297 1.01 -15.75 6.45
C THR A 297 0.22 -14.79 7.34
N MET A 298 -1.12 -14.78 7.19
CA MET A 298 -1.99 -14.02 8.09
C MET A 298 -1.86 -14.44 9.56
N LYS A 299 -1.43 -15.68 9.85
CA LYS A 299 -1.18 -16.12 11.24
C LYS A 299 -0.01 -15.37 11.86
N ASP A 300 1.02 -15.08 11.07
CA ASP A 300 2.17 -14.29 11.52
C ASP A 300 1.77 -12.84 11.77
N MET A 301 0.95 -12.29 10.89
CA MET A 301 0.39 -10.94 11.05
C MET A 301 -0.46 -10.84 12.31
N ASP A 302 -1.36 -11.79 12.58
CA ASP A 302 -2.16 -11.83 13.81
C ASP A 302 -1.28 -11.93 15.06
N ARG A 303 -0.29 -12.83 15.04
CA ARG A 303 0.67 -12.98 16.14
C ARG A 303 1.33 -11.66 16.48
N LEU A 304 1.85 -10.94 15.47
CA LEU A 304 2.49 -9.64 15.65
C LEU A 304 1.49 -8.59 16.16
N SER A 305 0.29 -8.55 15.58
CA SER A 305 -0.70 -7.51 15.89
C SER A 305 -1.19 -7.52 17.33
N ARG A 306 -1.06 -8.64 18.03
CA ARG A 306 -1.41 -8.79 19.45
C ARG A 306 -0.43 -8.15 20.44
N HIS A 307 0.81 -7.88 20.02
CA HIS A 307 1.85 -7.40 20.94
C HIS A 307 2.63 -6.18 20.44
N VAL A 308 2.44 -5.76 19.19
CA VAL A 308 3.03 -4.53 18.66
C VAL A 308 2.12 -3.35 19.01
N PRO A 309 2.63 -2.31 19.70
CA PRO A 309 1.84 -1.14 20.08
C PRO A 309 1.63 -0.19 18.90
N THR A 310 0.59 0.64 18.96
CA THR A 310 0.37 1.74 17.99
C THR A 310 1.16 2.97 18.42
N LEU A 311 2.29 3.23 17.76
CA LEU A 311 3.22 4.32 18.09
C LEU A 311 2.93 5.62 17.33
N CYS A 312 2.26 5.53 16.18
CA CYS A 312 1.95 6.69 15.35
C CYS A 312 0.51 6.57 14.84
N LYS A 313 -0.21 7.69 14.86
CA LYS A 313 -1.49 7.84 14.16
C LYS A 313 -1.35 9.00 13.20
N VAL A 314 -1.70 8.77 11.94
CA VAL A 314 -1.68 9.76 10.86
C VAL A 314 -3.07 9.81 10.26
N ALA A 315 -3.43 10.93 9.64
CA ALA A 315 -4.67 11.12 8.89
C ALA A 315 -5.01 9.85 8.08
N PRO A 316 -6.23 9.31 8.26
CA PRO A 316 -7.41 9.96 8.84
C PRO A 316 -7.57 9.73 10.36
N SER A 317 -6.63 9.03 11.00
CA SER A 317 -6.73 8.59 12.41
C SER A 317 -6.26 9.65 13.42
N SER A 318 -5.69 10.75 12.95
CA SER A 318 -5.24 11.92 13.73
C SER A 318 -5.20 13.16 12.82
N GLU A 319 -4.68 14.28 13.34
CA GLU A 319 -4.41 15.51 12.59
C GLU A 319 -3.06 15.53 11.85
N TYR A 320 -2.18 14.56 12.14
CA TYR A 320 -0.85 14.49 11.52
C TYR A 320 -0.91 13.98 10.09
N HIS A 321 -0.05 14.50 9.22
CA HIS A 321 0.15 14.03 7.85
C HIS A 321 1.59 13.49 7.66
N MET A 322 1.92 12.96 6.48
CA MET A 322 3.26 12.41 6.24
C MET A 322 4.40 13.40 6.43
N GLU A 323 4.15 14.70 6.20
CA GLU A 323 5.11 15.77 6.48
C GLU A 323 5.48 15.87 7.98
N ASP A 324 4.53 15.60 8.87
CA ASP A 324 4.77 15.57 10.32
C ASP A 324 5.53 14.31 10.74
N VAL A 325 5.20 13.16 10.14
CA VAL A 325 5.96 11.91 10.34
C VAL A 325 7.42 12.12 9.92
N HIS A 326 7.65 12.79 8.81
CA HIS A 326 9.00 13.15 8.36
C HIS A 326 9.72 14.02 9.38
N ARG A 327 9.05 15.09 9.85
CA ARG A 327 9.55 16.00 10.89
C ARG A 327 9.92 15.29 12.19
N ALA A 328 9.23 14.20 12.52
CA ALA A 328 9.47 13.39 13.72
C ALA A 328 10.64 12.38 13.58
N GLY A 329 11.34 12.39 12.44
CA GLY A 329 12.45 11.47 12.13
C GLY A 329 12.06 10.35 11.16
N GLY A 330 10.88 10.43 10.55
CA GLY A 330 10.41 9.52 9.52
C GLY A 330 10.33 8.06 9.97
N ILE A 331 10.51 7.16 9.01
CA ILE A 331 10.37 5.71 9.25
C ILE A 331 11.50 5.17 10.12
N ALA A 332 12.70 5.76 10.01
CA ALA A 332 13.84 5.41 10.86
C ALA A 332 13.54 5.65 12.35
N ALA A 333 12.81 6.72 12.70
CA ALA A 333 12.40 6.97 14.08
C ALA A 333 11.40 5.92 14.59
N ILE A 334 10.39 5.54 13.79
CA ILE A 334 9.41 4.51 14.18
C ILE A 334 10.12 3.16 14.38
N LEU A 335 10.97 2.77 13.44
CA LEU A 335 11.79 1.55 13.56
C LEU A 335 12.75 1.62 14.75
N GLY A 336 13.30 2.80 15.04
CA GLY A 336 14.14 3.02 16.22
C GLY A 336 13.41 2.75 17.54
N GLU A 337 12.18 3.25 17.69
CA GLU A 337 11.37 2.97 18.88
C GLU A 337 11.00 1.48 18.99
N LEU A 338 10.68 0.84 17.86
CA LEU A 338 10.36 -0.60 17.85
C LEU A 338 11.58 -1.48 18.18
N ASP A 339 12.79 -1.12 17.73
CA ASP A 339 14.04 -1.82 18.14
C ASP A 339 14.32 -1.62 19.63
N ARG A 340 14.12 -0.40 20.17
CA ARG A 340 14.22 -0.13 21.61
C ARG A 340 13.23 -0.95 22.44
N ALA A 341 12.03 -1.18 21.90
CA ALA A 341 11.01 -2.03 22.50
C ALA A 341 11.29 -3.54 22.33
N GLY A 342 12.36 -3.92 21.63
CA GLY A 342 12.72 -5.33 21.38
C GLY A 342 11.78 -6.04 20.39
N LEU A 343 11.09 -5.28 19.53
CA LEU A 343 10.08 -5.79 18.60
C LEU A 343 10.60 -5.97 17.16
N LEU A 344 11.88 -5.68 16.89
CA LEU A 344 12.48 -5.79 15.56
C LEU A 344 13.64 -6.79 15.49
N HIS A 345 13.78 -7.39 14.31
CA HIS A 345 14.93 -8.16 13.88
C HIS A 345 16.01 -7.23 13.35
N GLY A 346 16.80 -6.67 14.28
CA GLY A 346 17.80 -5.65 13.96
C GLY A 346 18.98 -6.12 13.11
N GLU A 347 19.16 -7.42 12.90
CA GLU A 347 20.17 -8.02 12.04
C GLU A 347 19.77 -8.13 10.56
N ALA A 348 18.50 -7.86 10.21
CA ALA A 348 18.03 -7.89 8.83
C ALA A 348 18.83 -6.87 7.98
N GLY A 349 19.31 -7.27 6.81
CA GLY A 349 20.05 -6.40 5.91
C GLY A 349 19.16 -5.43 5.12
N SER A 350 19.77 -4.43 4.49
CA SER A 350 19.10 -3.55 3.54
C SER A 350 20.01 -3.20 2.36
N VAL A 351 19.45 -2.53 1.35
CA VAL A 351 20.21 -1.99 0.23
C VAL A 351 21.26 -0.97 0.66
N HIS A 352 21.15 -0.36 1.84
CA HIS A 352 22.01 0.75 2.28
C HIS A 352 22.83 0.47 3.56
N SER A 353 22.62 -0.66 4.23
CA SER A 353 23.33 -1.05 5.45
C SER A 353 23.35 -2.56 5.61
N LYS A 354 24.41 -3.11 6.24
CA LYS A 354 24.52 -4.56 6.42
C LYS A 354 23.47 -5.11 7.38
N THR A 355 23.07 -4.30 8.36
CA THR A 355 22.00 -4.62 9.31
C THR A 355 21.12 -3.40 9.55
N LEU A 356 19.86 -3.63 9.93
CA LEU A 356 18.91 -2.58 10.27
C LEU A 356 19.44 -1.71 11.42
N ARG A 357 20.03 -2.31 12.47
CA ARG A 357 20.62 -1.56 13.59
C ARG A 357 21.77 -0.65 13.18
N GLU A 358 22.60 -1.06 12.22
CA GLU A 358 23.61 -0.16 11.65
C GLU A 358 22.97 1.01 10.91
N GLY A 359 21.91 0.76 10.14
CA GLY A 359 21.11 1.82 9.52
C GLY A 359 20.50 2.77 10.54
N LEU A 360 19.91 2.26 11.62
CA LEU A 360 19.28 3.06 12.67
C LEU A 360 20.27 3.97 13.39
N LYS A 361 21.52 3.53 13.64
CA LYS A 361 22.56 4.39 14.23
C LYS A 361 22.82 5.67 13.41
N GLU A 362 22.67 5.58 12.09
CA GLU A 362 22.87 6.73 11.19
C GLU A 362 21.60 7.56 11.02
N TRP A 363 20.42 6.93 10.93
CA TRP A 363 19.18 7.58 10.48
C TRP A 363 18.13 7.83 11.57
N ASP A 364 18.17 7.13 12.70
CA ASP A 364 17.27 7.42 13.82
C ASP A 364 17.75 8.70 14.53
N ILE A 365 16.92 9.74 14.53
CA ILE A 365 17.25 11.04 15.12
C ILE A 365 17.50 11.00 16.64
N ALA A 366 17.09 9.92 17.32
CA ALA A 366 17.39 9.69 18.73
C ALA A 366 18.82 9.14 18.95
N GLN A 367 19.41 8.51 17.93
CA GLN A 367 20.75 7.90 18.00
C GLN A 367 21.80 8.72 17.25
N SER A 368 21.41 9.25 16.09
CA SER A 368 22.29 9.95 15.16
C SER A 368 22.66 11.34 15.67
N GLN A 369 23.97 11.63 15.64
CA GLN A 369 24.53 12.96 15.87
C GLN A 369 24.88 13.66 14.54
N ASN A 370 24.48 13.09 13.40
CA ASN A 370 24.77 13.65 12.08
C ASN A 370 23.83 14.83 11.80
N GLU A 371 24.37 16.05 11.78
CA GLU A 371 23.61 17.27 11.52
C GLU A 371 22.94 17.29 10.13
N GLU A 372 23.50 16.63 9.11
CA GLU A 372 22.85 16.53 7.79
C GLU A 372 21.61 15.62 7.85
N VAL A 373 21.64 14.55 8.66
CA VAL A 373 20.45 13.70 8.89
C VAL A 373 19.38 14.47 9.65
N ARG A 374 19.76 15.22 10.68
CA ARG A 374 18.83 16.08 11.43
C ARG A 374 18.23 17.17 10.55
N ARG A 375 19.04 17.78 9.67
CA ARG A 375 18.59 18.76 8.67
C ARG A 375 17.67 18.14 7.63
N PHE A 376 17.97 16.92 7.17
CA PHE A 376 17.14 16.17 6.23
C PHE A 376 15.71 16.00 6.76
N PHE A 377 15.56 15.52 8.00
CA PHE A 377 14.25 15.36 8.63
C PHE A 377 13.56 16.68 8.99
N ARG A 378 14.25 17.83 8.94
CA ARG A 378 13.62 19.15 9.05
C ARG A 378 12.95 19.61 7.75
N ALA A 379 13.03 18.86 6.66
CA ALA A 379 12.33 19.19 5.42
C ALA A 379 10.83 19.46 5.67
N ALA A 380 10.36 20.64 5.25
CA ALA A 380 9.00 21.12 5.47
C ALA A 380 8.24 21.27 4.15
N PRO A 381 6.89 21.24 4.19
CA PRO A 381 6.07 21.62 3.05
C PRO A 381 6.27 23.10 2.68
N GLY A 382 6.15 23.43 1.40
CA GLY A 382 6.20 24.80 0.89
C GLY A 382 4.87 25.55 0.99
N GLY A 383 3.74 24.83 1.04
CA GLY A 383 2.40 25.41 1.09
C GLY A 383 1.98 26.11 -0.20
N ILE A 384 2.57 25.72 -1.34
CA ILE A 384 2.34 26.34 -2.66
C ILE A 384 1.80 25.27 -3.61
N ILE A 385 0.70 25.59 -4.32
CA ILE A 385 0.11 24.69 -5.31
C ILE A 385 1.09 24.47 -6.46
N THR A 386 1.46 23.21 -6.73
CA THR A 386 2.43 22.90 -7.79
C THR A 386 2.45 21.42 -8.18
N THR A 387 2.62 21.16 -9.48
CA THR A 387 2.88 19.80 -9.99
C THR A 387 4.37 19.51 -10.19
N ILE A 388 5.24 20.43 -9.79
CA ILE A 388 6.68 20.37 -10.01
C ILE A 388 7.37 19.79 -8.78
N ALA A 389 8.07 18.67 -8.94
CA ALA A 389 8.93 18.09 -7.91
C ALA A 389 10.14 18.98 -7.60
N PHE A 390 10.64 18.90 -6.36
CA PHE A 390 11.82 19.67 -5.92
C PHE A 390 11.67 21.20 -6.08
N SER A 391 10.44 21.69 -6.06
CA SER A 391 10.09 23.09 -6.30
C SER A 391 10.39 24.02 -5.12
N GLN A 392 10.67 23.46 -3.93
CA GLN A 392 10.92 24.23 -2.71
C GLN A 392 11.98 23.56 -1.81
N SER A 393 12.50 24.27 -0.80
CA SER A 393 13.52 23.76 0.15
C SER A 393 13.32 24.28 1.58
N MET A 394 12.06 24.48 1.98
CA MET A 394 11.68 24.98 3.30
C MET A 394 12.05 23.98 4.39
N LEU A 395 12.49 24.50 5.54
CA LEU A 395 12.80 23.69 6.71
C LEU A 395 11.94 24.12 7.90
N TYR A 396 11.46 23.15 8.68
CA TYR A 396 10.91 23.40 9.99
C TYR A 396 12.01 24.00 10.89
N PRO A 397 11.69 24.92 11.81
CA PRO A 397 12.68 25.44 12.76
C PRO A 397 13.30 24.34 13.63
N GLU A 398 12.50 23.35 14.03
CA GLU A 398 12.88 22.28 14.95
C GLU A 398 12.23 20.95 14.53
N LEU A 399 12.90 19.84 14.86
CA LEU A 399 12.36 18.49 14.72
C LEU A 399 11.26 18.23 15.76
N ASP A 400 10.39 17.28 15.48
CA ASP A 400 9.49 16.71 16.49
C ASP A 400 10.18 15.52 17.18
N ALA A 401 10.85 15.80 18.30
CA ALA A 401 11.53 14.80 19.10
C ALA A 401 10.73 14.37 20.34
N ASP A 402 9.48 14.84 20.49
CA ASP A 402 8.64 14.50 21.63
C ASP A 402 8.06 13.09 21.45
N ARG A 403 8.52 12.15 22.28
CA ARG A 403 8.08 10.75 22.26
C ARG A 403 6.91 10.45 23.20
N ALA A 404 6.44 11.44 23.94
CA ALA A 404 5.25 11.28 24.78
C ALA A 404 3.99 11.74 24.04
N GLU A 405 4.02 12.96 23.48
CA GLU A 405 2.83 13.58 22.89
C GLU A 405 2.95 13.90 21.39
N GLY A 406 4.15 13.81 20.81
CA GLY A 406 4.41 14.11 19.40
C GLY A 406 3.84 13.09 18.41
N CYS A 407 4.19 13.28 17.13
CA CYS A 407 3.69 12.48 16.02
C CYS A 407 4.08 11.00 16.10
N ILE A 408 5.29 10.72 16.59
CA ILE A 408 5.81 9.38 16.85
C ILE A 408 6.07 9.24 18.34
N ARG A 409 5.43 8.26 18.98
CA ARG A 409 5.52 8.02 20.43
C ARG A 409 6.38 6.82 20.77
N ASP A 410 6.93 6.80 21.98
CA ASP A 410 7.58 5.62 22.54
C ASP A 410 6.55 4.57 23.00
N GLN A 411 7.03 3.38 23.39
CA GLN A 411 6.18 2.29 23.84
C GLN A 411 5.37 2.63 25.12
N ALA A 412 5.91 3.46 26.02
CA ALA A 412 5.24 3.79 27.27
C ALA A 412 4.05 4.73 27.05
N HIS A 413 4.14 5.60 26.04
CA HIS A 413 3.13 6.59 25.67
C HIS A 413 2.36 6.22 24.40
N ALA A 414 2.48 4.99 23.92
CA ALA A 414 1.80 4.50 22.73
C ALA A 414 0.29 4.76 22.79
N TYR A 415 -0.32 5.10 21.65
CA TYR A 415 -1.75 5.36 21.55
C TYR A 415 -2.61 4.16 21.95
N SER A 416 -2.08 2.95 21.75
CA SER A 416 -2.69 1.70 22.16
C SER A 416 -1.60 0.66 22.35
N LYS A 417 -1.76 -0.21 23.36
CA LYS A 417 -0.91 -1.38 23.56
C LYS A 417 -1.26 -2.53 22.62
N ASP A 418 -2.51 -2.58 22.15
CA ASP A 418 -2.91 -3.46 21.05
C ASP A 418 -2.52 -2.80 19.72
N GLY A 419 -2.23 -3.61 18.72
CA GLY A 419 -1.77 -3.15 17.41
C GLY A 419 -2.81 -2.32 16.67
N GLY A 420 -2.36 -1.48 15.74
CA GLY A 420 -3.21 -0.62 14.91
C GLY A 420 -3.95 -1.35 13.78
N LEU A 421 -3.69 -2.65 13.65
CA LEU A 421 -4.36 -3.60 12.76
C LEU A 421 -4.69 -4.87 13.55
N ALA A 422 -5.79 -5.53 13.21
CA ALA A 422 -6.14 -6.84 13.76
C ALA A 422 -6.67 -7.78 12.69
N VAL A 423 -6.34 -9.06 12.86
CA VAL A 423 -6.90 -10.17 12.09
C VAL A 423 -7.99 -10.82 12.92
N LEU A 424 -9.22 -10.89 12.40
CA LEU A 424 -10.33 -11.58 13.08
C LEU A 424 -10.62 -12.90 12.36
N HIS A 425 -11.05 -13.91 13.12
CA HIS A 425 -11.49 -15.20 12.60
C HIS A 425 -12.83 -15.58 13.21
N GLY A 426 -13.59 -16.43 12.53
CA GLY A 426 -14.80 -17.02 13.09
C GLY A 426 -15.63 -17.64 11.98
N ASN A 427 -16.86 -18.06 12.29
CA ASN A 427 -17.63 -18.88 11.36
C ASN A 427 -17.97 -18.16 10.04
N ILE A 428 -18.00 -16.81 10.03
CA ILE A 428 -18.31 -16.00 8.86
C ILE A 428 -17.08 -15.74 7.96
N ALA A 429 -15.88 -15.80 8.54
CA ALA A 429 -14.59 -15.53 7.90
C ALA A 429 -13.53 -16.52 8.41
N VAL A 430 -13.66 -17.78 8.00
CA VAL A 430 -12.84 -18.90 8.51
C VAL A 430 -11.36 -18.79 8.15
N ASP A 431 -11.04 -18.18 7.00
CA ASP A 431 -9.67 -17.91 6.57
C ASP A 431 -9.19 -16.51 7.00
N GLY A 432 -10.05 -15.77 7.72
CA GLY A 432 -9.76 -14.49 8.33
C GLY A 432 -10.37 -13.27 7.62
N CYS A 433 -10.35 -12.15 8.32
CA CYS A 433 -10.67 -10.81 7.83
C CYS A 433 -9.87 -9.76 8.60
N ILE A 434 -9.81 -8.52 8.10
CA ILE A 434 -8.91 -7.48 8.63
C ILE A 434 -9.70 -6.24 9.06
N VAL A 435 -9.28 -5.65 10.18
CA VAL A 435 -9.77 -4.37 10.68
C VAL A 435 -8.62 -3.46 11.10
N LYS A 436 -8.73 -2.16 10.79
CA LYS A 436 -7.82 -1.11 11.27
C LYS A 436 -8.28 -0.60 12.63
N THR A 437 -7.86 -1.28 13.68
CA THR A 437 -8.17 -0.95 15.09
C THR A 437 -7.74 0.46 15.49
N ALA A 438 -6.67 1.02 14.90
CA ALA A 438 -6.23 2.39 15.17
C ALA A 438 -7.30 3.46 14.86
N GLY A 439 -8.22 3.13 13.93
CA GLY A 439 -9.35 3.97 13.53
C GLY A 439 -10.68 3.60 14.19
N VAL A 440 -10.72 2.60 15.08
CA VAL A 440 -11.93 2.15 15.78
C VAL A 440 -12.04 2.84 17.14
N ASP A 441 -13.24 3.29 17.50
CA ASP A 441 -13.51 3.88 18.81
C ASP A 441 -13.56 2.78 19.89
N GLU A 442 -13.00 3.05 21.07
CA GLU A 442 -12.93 2.07 22.17
C GLU A 442 -14.29 1.50 22.58
N SER A 443 -15.36 2.31 22.45
CA SER A 443 -16.72 1.91 22.83
C SER A 443 -17.33 0.83 21.93
N ILE A 444 -16.74 0.58 20.75
CA ILE A 444 -17.24 -0.40 19.77
C ILE A 444 -16.22 -1.48 19.41
N LEU A 445 -15.18 -1.68 20.23
CA LEU A 445 -14.25 -2.81 20.07
C LEU A 445 -14.94 -4.18 20.23
N LYS A 446 -16.05 -4.20 20.97
CA LYS A 446 -17.01 -5.29 20.98
C LYS A 446 -18.32 -4.75 20.44
N PHE A 447 -18.80 -5.34 19.36
CA PHE A 447 -20.02 -4.89 18.70
C PHE A 447 -20.88 -6.09 18.37
N SER A 448 -22.18 -5.98 18.61
CA SER A 448 -23.11 -6.93 18.07
C SER A 448 -24.36 -6.24 17.57
N GLY A 449 -24.76 -6.61 16.37
CA GLY A 449 -25.78 -5.90 15.65
C GLY A 449 -26.49 -6.75 14.62
N ARG A 450 -27.55 -6.18 14.08
CA ARG A 450 -28.43 -6.79 13.09
C ARG A 450 -27.85 -6.62 11.69
N ALA A 451 -27.75 -7.69 10.91
CA ALA A 451 -27.26 -7.67 9.55
C ALA A 451 -28.23 -6.93 8.62
N ARG A 452 -27.68 -6.00 7.83
CA ARG A 452 -28.32 -5.33 6.69
C ARG A 452 -27.56 -5.70 5.43
N VAL A 453 -28.16 -6.49 4.54
CA VAL A 453 -27.42 -7.18 3.47
C VAL A 453 -27.54 -6.48 2.13
N PHE A 454 -26.39 -6.17 1.53
CA PHE A 454 -26.25 -5.58 0.20
C PHE A 454 -25.30 -6.40 -0.67
N GLU A 455 -25.60 -6.51 -1.97
CA GLU A 455 -24.82 -7.30 -2.94
C GLU A 455 -23.95 -6.43 -3.86
N SER A 456 -23.89 -5.13 -3.56
CA SER A 456 -22.99 -4.17 -4.18
C SER A 456 -22.74 -2.97 -3.29
N GLN A 457 -21.60 -2.29 -3.49
CA GLN A 457 -21.33 -0.97 -2.92
C GLN A 457 -22.46 0.01 -3.23
N ASP A 458 -22.92 0.06 -4.49
CA ASP A 458 -23.94 1.04 -4.93
C ASP A 458 -25.27 0.87 -4.20
N ALA A 459 -25.67 -0.39 -3.94
CA ALA A 459 -26.86 -0.68 -3.16
C ALA A 459 -26.68 -0.28 -1.69
N ALA A 460 -25.49 -0.53 -1.12
CA ALA A 460 -25.18 -0.16 0.25
C ALA A 460 -25.16 1.36 0.44
N THR A 461 -24.53 2.11 -0.46
CA THR A 461 -24.51 3.59 -0.42
C THR A 461 -25.90 4.16 -0.56
N ALA A 462 -26.72 3.65 -1.50
CA ALA A 462 -28.11 4.06 -1.64
C ALA A 462 -28.93 3.78 -0.36
N GLY A 463 -28.75 2.61 0.25
CA GLY A 463 -29.41 2.25 1.52
C GLY A 463 -29.01 3.16 2.68
N ILE A 464 -27.73 3.49 2.82
CA ILE A 464 -27.22 4.42 3.84
C ILE A 464 -27.79 5.82 3.64
N LEU A 465 -27.76 6.34 2.41
CA LEU A 465 -28.25 7.70 2.12
C LEU A 465 -29.77 7.83 2.27
N ALA A 466 -30.51 6.75 2.00
CA ALA A 466 -31.97 6.67 2.17
C ALA A 466 -32.43 6.31 3.60
N ASP A 467 -31.54 6.43 4.60
CA ASP A 467 -31.84 6.22 6.02
C ASP A 467 -32.38 4.81 6.34
N GLN A 468 -31.99 3.79 5.56
CA GLN A 468 -32.35 2.39 5.79
C GLN A 468 -31.47 1.70 6.84
N ILE A 469 -30.40 2.38 7.27
CA ILE A 469 -29.44 1.93 8.28
C ILE A 469 -29.64 2.74 9.55
N VAL A 470 -29.73 2.05 10.68
CA VAL A 470 -29.89 2.68 12.00
C VAL A 470 -28.80 2.23 12.95
N ALA A 471 -28.62 2.96 14.06
CA ALA A 471 -27.68 2.59 15.12
C ALA A 471 -27.90 1.13 15.59
N GLY A 472 -26.81 0.37 15.70
CA GLY A 472 -26.83 -1.05 16.03
C GLY A 472 -26.88 -2.00 14.83
N ASP A 473 -26.93 -1.50 13.59
CA ASP A 473 -26.85 -2.33 12.40
C ASP A 473 -25.39 -2.72 12.04
N VAL A 474 -25.23 -3.89 11.44
CA VAL A 474 -24.02 -4.36 10.76
C VAL A 474 -24.32 -4.41 9.26
N VAL A 475 -23.73 -3.50 8.50
CA VAL A 475 -23.92 -3.41 7.05
C VAL A 475 -23.01 -4.43 6.36
N ILE A 476 -23.61 -5.44 5.74
CA ILE A 476 -22.92 -6.49 4.99
C ILE A 476 -22.89 -6.13 3.51
N ILE A 477 -21.70 -6.01 2.93
CA ILE A 477 -21.51 -5.75 1.49
C ILE A 477 -20.77 -6.95 0.90
N ARG A 478 -21.49 -7.83 0.19
CA ARG A 478 -20.94 -9.08 -0.34
C ARG A 478 -20.84 -9.09 -1.87
N TYR A 479 -20.09 -10.06 -2.40
CA TYR A 479 -19.75 -10.16 -3.82
C TYR A 479 -18.90 -8.99 -4.31
N GLU A 480 -18.09 -8.41 -3.43
CA GLU A 480 -17.11 -7.38 -3.75
C GLU A 480 -15.67 -7.88 -3.64
N GLY A 481 -15.48 -9.18 -3.38
CA GLY A 481 -14.16 -9.81 -3.31
C GLY A 481 -13.43 -9.97 -4.65
N PRO A 482 -12.27 -10.63 -4.66
CA PRO A 482 -11.42 -10.80 -5.84
C PRO A 482 -12.16 -11.32 -7.08
N LYS A 483 -12.97 -12.37 -6.94
CA LYS A 483 -13.76 -12.96 -8.03
C LYS A 483 -15.16 -12.33 -8.13
N GLY A 484 -15.77 -12.02 -7.00
CA GLY A 484 -17.14 -11.52 -6.90
C GLY A 484 -17.31 -10.12 -7.46
N GLY A 485 -16.36 -9.22 -7.19
CA GLY A 485 -16.38 -7.83 -7.66
C GLY A 485 -16.58 -7.75 -9.18
N PRO A 486 -15.70 -8.37 -9.99
CA PRO A 486 -14.32 -8.82 -9.71
C PRO A 486 -13.35 -7.66 -9.52
N GLY A 487 -12.15 -7.94 -9.02
CA GLY A 487 -11.10 -6.93 -8.82
C GLY A 487 -11.00 -6.39 -7.41
N MET A 488 -11.80 -6.93 -6.47
CA MET A 488 -11.77 -6.57 -5.05
C MET A 488 -11.79 -5.05 -4.85
N GLN A 489 -12.83 -4.38 -5.34
CA GLN A 489 -12.84 -2.92 -5.43
C GLN A 489 -12.66 -2.26 -4.05
N GLU A 490 -11.93 -1.13 -4.01
CA GLU A 490 -11.80 -0.35 -2.79
C GLU A 490 -13.05 0.47 -2.54
N MET A 491 -13.59 0.37 -1.32
CA MET A 491 -14.79 1.07 -0.91
C MET A 491 -14.45 2.13 0.15
N LEU A 492 -14.75 3.39 -0.15
CA LEU A 492 -14.64 4.50 0.80
C LEU A 492 -16.01 5.14 1.04
N TYR A 493 -16.85 5.25 0.00
CA TYR A 493 -18.17 5.86 0.10
C TYR A 493 -19.09 5.28 1.19
N PRO A 494 -19.24 3.95 1.36
CA PRO A 494 -20.07 3.42 2.45
C PRO A 494 -19.61 3.93 3.82
N THR A 495 -18.29 4.01 4.02
CA THR A 495 -17.71 4.45 5.30
C THR A 495 -17.88 5.96 5.51
N SER A 496 -17.62 6.77 4.48
CA SER A 496 -17.80 8.22 4.52
C SER A 496 -19.27 8.62 4.72
N TYR A 497 -20.20 7.93 4.08
CA TYR A 497 -21.64 8.22 4.19
C TYR A 497 -22.22 7.79 5.53
N LEU A 498 -21.76 6.67 6.11
CA LEU A 498 -22.11 6.34 7.50
C LEU A 498 -21.61 7.42 8.47
N LYS A 499 -20.41 7.95 8.25
CA LYS A 499 -19.86 9.04 9.07
C LYS A 499 -20.66 10.33 8.90
N SER A 500 -21.03 10.72 7.68
CA SER A 500 -21.83 11.93 7.44
C SER A 500 -23.23 11.84 8.05
N LYS A 501 -23.82 10.63 8.10
CA LYS A 501 -25.08 10.33 8.80
C LYS A 501 -24.94 10.24 10.33
N GLY A 502 -23.75 10.43 10.90
CA GLY A 502 -23.51 10.33 12.35
C GLY A 502 -23.51 8.89 12.90
N LEU A 503 -23.46 7.89 12.03
CA LEU A 503 -23.53 6.46 12.39
C LEU A 503 -22.16 5.78 12.51
N GLY A 504 -21.05 6.51 12.26
CA GLY A 504 -19.70 5.92 12.24
C GLY A 504 -19.23 5.26 13.55
N LYS A 505 -19.81 5.64 14.70
CA LYS A 505 -19.56 5.00 16.01
C LYS A 505 -20.71 4.11 16.49
N ALA A 506 -21.74 3.93 15.68
CA ALA A 506 -22.97 3.25 16.05
C ALA A 506 -23.27 2.03 15.17
N CYS A 507 -22.59 1.89 14.03
CA CYS A 507 -22.76 0.78 13.10
C CYS A 507 -21.39 0.16 12.75
N ALA A 508 -21.45 -1.07 12.26
CA ALA A 508 -20.28 -1.76 11.69
C ALA A 508 -20.47 -2.01 10.19
N LEU A 509 -19.37 -2.20 9.48
CA LEU A 509 -19.32 -2.59 8.07
C LEU A 509 -18.52 -3.89 7.94
N LEU A 510 -19.04 -4.87 7.19
CA LEU A 510 -18.34 -6.11 6.84
C LEU A 510 -18.42 -6.37 5.34
N THR A 511 -17.29 -6.71 4.72
CA THR A 511 -17.23 -7.03 3.29
C THR A 511 -16.19 -8.10 2.95
N ASP A 512 -16.44 -8.84 1.87
CA ASP A 512 -15.45 -9.68 1.19
C ASP A 512 -14.55 -8.88 0.22
N GLY A 513 -14.88 -7.61 -0.04
CA GLY A 513 -14.02 -6.63 -0.71
C GLY A 513 -13.01 -5.98 0.24
N ARG A 514 -12.67 -4.71 0.02
CA ARG A 514 -11.72 -3.96 0.87
C ARG A 514 -12.23 -2.55 1.16
N PHE A 515 -11.83 -2.01 2.31
CA PHE A 515 -12.02 -0.61 2.67
C PHE A 515 -10.72 0.16 2.44
N SER A 516 -10.84 1.46 2.17
CA SER A 516 -9.66 2.30 1.93
C SER A 516 -8.84 2.52 3.21
N GLY A 517 -7.54 2.77 3.06
CA GLY A 517 -6.69 3.22 4.18
C GLY A 517 -7.17 4.54 4.82
N GLY A 518 -7.99 5.30 4.09
CA GLY A 518 -8.70 6.51 4.55
C GLY A 518 -9.95 6.25 5.41
N THR A 519 -10.31 4.99 5.65
CA THR A 519 -11.48 4.64 6.47
C THR A 519 -11.20 4.79 7.98
N SER A 520 -12.24 5.20 8.72
CA SER A 520 -12.31 5.19 10.19
C SER A 520 -13.64 4.55 10.63
N GLY A 521 -13.72 4.12 11.89
CA GLY A 521 -14.84 3.35 12.43
C GLY A 521 -14.67 1.84 12.26
N LEU A 522 -15.67 1.06 12.68
CA LEU A 522 -15.64 -0.40 12.66
C LEU A 522 -15.92 -0.96 11.25
N SER A 523 -14.89 -0.92 10.40
CA SER A 523 -14.95 -1.37 9.01
C SER A 523 -14.03 -2.56 8.78
N ILE A 524 -14.61 -3.71 8.47
CA ILE A 524 -13.94 -5.01 8.40
C ILE A 524 -13.95 -5.49 6.95
N GLY A 525 -12.77 -5.59 6.34
CA GLY A 525 -12.60 -6.04 4.96
C GLY A 525 -12.00 -7.43 4.86
N HIS A 526 -11.86 -7.91 3.63
CA HIS A 526 -11.14 -9.14 3.29
C HIS A 526 -11.76 -10.41 3.86
N ALA A 527 -13.07 -10.42 4.15
CA ALA A 527 -13.75 -11.62 4.64
C ALA A 527 -13.49 -12.81 3.70
N SER A 528 -12.73 -13.79 4.20
CA SER A 528 -12.23 -14.92 3.43
C SER A 528 -12.76 -16.25 3.99
N PRO A 529 -13.23 -17.18 3.13
CA PRO A 529 -13.41 -17.02 1.69
C PRO A 529 -14.47 -15.96 1.32
N GLU A 530 -14.35 -15.36 0.13
CA GLU A 530 -15.35 -14.43 -0.39
C GLU A 530 -16.68 -15.13 -0.74
N ALA A 531 -17.79 -14.37 -0.84
CA ALA A 531 -19.09 -14.94 -1.17
C ALA A 531 -19.10 -15.68 -2.51
N ALA A 532 -18.44 -15.13 -3.54
CA ALA A 532 -18.36 -15.76 -4.86
C ALA A 532 -17.57 -17.09 -4.88
N SER A 533 -16.78 -17.35 -3.84
CA SER A 533 -16.00 -18.57 -3.66
C SER A 533 -16.60 -19.51 -2.62
N GLY A 534 -17.86 -19.29 -2.20
CA GLY A 534 -18.52 -20.18 -1.23
C GLY A 534 -18.37 -19.77 0.23
N GLY A 535 -17.89 -18.56 0.51
CA GLY A 535 -17.71 -18.03 1.85
C GLY A 535 -19.01 -17.89 2.65
N ALA A 536 -18.92 -18.01 3.98
CA ALA A 536 -20.07 -17.90 4.88
C ALA A 536 -20.70 -16.49 4.90
N ILE A 537 -19.95 -15.43 4.57
CA ILE A 537 -20.52 -14.11 4.29
C ILE A 537 -21.62 -14.12 3.20
N GLY A 538 -21.55 -15.05 2.25
CA GLY A 538 -22.58 -15.27 1.23
C GLY A 538 -23.87 -15.92 1.76
N LEU A 539 -23.86 -16.44 3.00
CA LEU A 539 -24.98 -17.13 3.66
C LEU A 539 -25.69 -16.27 4.71
N VAL A 540 -25.21 -15.04 4.94
CA VAL A 540 -25.87 -14.09 5.83
C VAL A 540 -27.21 -13.68 5.22
N GLU A 541 -28.24 -13.69 6.06
CA GLU A 541 -29.60 -13.28 5.76
C GLU A 541 -29.94 -11.97 6.49
N GLU A 542 -30.91 -11.25 5.94
CA GLU A 542 -31.37 -9.99 6.50
C GLU A 542 -31.90 -10.19 7.92
N GLY A 543 -31.42 -9.40 8.88
CA GLY A 543 -31.84 -9.51 10.27
C GLY A 543 -31.00 -10.44 11.16
N ASP A 544 -30.09 -11.24 10.60
CA ASP A 544 -29.19 -12.09 11.39
C ASP A 544 -28.36 -11.27 12.37
N ARG A 545 -27.97 -11.87 13.50
CA ARG A 545 -27.07 -11.22 14.46
C ARG A 545 -25.61 -11.53 14.11
N ILE A 546 -24.79 -10.48 14.01
CA ILE A 546 -23.34 -10.59 13.88
C ILE A 546 -22.69 -10.18 15.20
N GLU A 547 -21.67 -10.92 15.62
CA GLU A 547 -20.90 -10.68 16.83
C GLU A 547 -19.44 -10.41 16.45
N ILE A 548 -18.92 -9.25 16.86
CA ILE A 548 -17.55 -8.81 16.59
C ILE A 548 -16.87 -8.56 17.93
N ASP A 549 -15.74 -9.21 18.17
CA ASP A 549 -14.93 -9.02 19.37
C ASP A 549 -13.46 -8.86 18.97
N ILE A 550 -13.04 -7.61 18.75
CA ILE A 550 -11.66 -7.26 18.37
C ILE A 550 -10.65 -7.71 19.43
N PRO A 551 -10.87 -7.48 20.74
CA PRO A 551 -9.95 -7.96 21.78
C PRO A 551 -9.72 -9.48 21.74
N ASN A 552 -10.77 -10.27 21.46
CA ASN A 552 -10.66 -11.73 21.37
C ASN A 552 -10.34 -12.25 19.96
N ARG A 553 -10.23 -11.36 18.96
CA ARG A 553 -10.00 -11.68 17.53
C ARG A 553 -11.08 -12.56 16.91
N THR A 554 -12.35 -12.38 17.31
CA THR A 554 -13.48 -13.17 16.80
C THR A 554 -14.48 -12.35 15.98
N ILE A 555 -15.08 -13.00 14.99
CA ILE A 555 -16.23 -12.49 14.23
C ILE A 555 -17.15 -13.64 13.82
N ASP A 556 -18.39 -13.63 14.32
CA ASP A 556 -19.31 -14.74 14.16
C ASP A 556 -20.70 -14.29 13.71
N LEU A 557 -21.29 -15.08 12.82
CA LEU A 557 -22.71 -15.11 12.52
C LEU A 557 -23.39 -15.94 13.62
N ALA A 558 -24.23 -15.32 14.44
CA ALA A 558 -24.83 -15.93 15.63
C ALA A 558 -26.01 -16.85 15.28
N ILE A 559 -25.72 -17.92 14.53
CA ILE A 559 -26.61 -19.02 14.19
C ILE A 559 -25.95 -20.35 14.55
N SER A 560 -26.73 -21.42 14.62
CA SER A 560 -26.19 -22.76 14.86
C SER A 560 -25.44 -23.31 13.64
N ASP A 561 -24.46 -24.19 13.86
CA ASP A 561 -23.77 -24.90 12.79
C ASP A 561 -24.74 -25.67 11.87
N ALA A 562 -25.81 -26.23 12.44
CA ALA A 562 -26.84 -26.94 11.68
C ALA A 562 -27.57 -26.01 10.69
N GLU A 563 -27.90 -24.79 11.13
CA GLU A 563 -28.51 -23.77 10.27
C GLU A 563 -27.53 -23.32 9.18
N LEU A 564 -26.26 -23.11 9.53
CA LEU A 564 -25.23 -22.72 8.55
C LEU A 564 -25.04 -23.80 7.46
N VAL A 565 -25.01 -25.08 7.84
CA VAL A 565 -24.97 -26.23 6.91
C VAL A 565 -26.23 -26.27 6.03
N GLN A 566 -27.41 -26.05 6.62
CA GLN A 566 -28.66 -26.01 5.86
C GLN A 566 -28.67 -24.88 4.82
N ARG A 567 -28.25 -23.67 5.20
CA ARG A 567 -28.14 -22.53 4.27
C ARG A 567 -27.12 -22.78 3.16
N ARG A 568 -26.00 -23.42 3.49
CA ARG A 568 -25.00 -23.82 2.48
C ARG A 568 -25.60 -24.79 1.46
N ALA A 569 -26.25 -25.86 1.93
CA ALA A 569 -26.91 -26.82 1.04
C ALA A 569 -27.99 -26.16 0.16
N ALA A 570 -28.77 -25.25 0.73
CA ALA A 570 -29.77 -24.47 -0.01
C ALA A 570 -29.14 -23.53 -1.05
N MET A 571 -27.96 -22.94 -0.76
CA MET A 571 -27.21 -22.12 -1.72
C MET A 571 -26.67 -22.96 -2.86
N GLU A 572 -26.06 -24.11 -2.57
CA GLU A 572 -25.51 -25.04 -3.55
C GLU A 572 -26.60 -25.62 -4.46
N ALA A 573 -27.79 -25.89 -3.93
CA ALA A 573 -28.95 -26.36 -4.69
C ALA A 573 -29.41 -25.38 -5.79
N LYS A 574 -28.97 -24.11 -5.77
CA LYS A 574 -29.25 -23.14 -6.84
C LYS A 574 -28.45 -23.39 -8.13
N GLY A 575 -27.55 -24.37 -8.15
CA GLY A 575 -26.82 -24.81 -9.33
C GLY A 575 -26.01 -23.67 -9.97
N SER A 576 -26.25 -23.37 -11.24
CA SER A 576 -25.52 -22.30 -11.96
C SER A 576 -25.79 -20.88 -11.43
N LYS A 577 -26.82 -20.70 -10.58
CA LYS A 577 -27.13 -19.45 -9.88
C LYS A 577 -26.53 -19.38 -8.46
N ALA A 578 -25.92 -20.46 -7.96
CA ALA A 578 -25.26 -20.46 -6.66
C ALA A 578 -24.11 -19.44 -6.62
N TRP A 579 -23.88 -18.82 -5.46
CA TRP A 579 -22.76 -17.91 -5.19
C TRP A 579 -22.67 -16.73 -6.17
N LYS A 580 -23.84 -16.28 -6.63
CA LYS A 580 -23.99 -15.10 -7.49
C LYS A 580 -24.96 -14.12 -6.83
N PRO A 581 -24.79 -12.81 -7.06
CA PRO A 581 -25.80 -11.82 -6.72
C PRO A 581 -27.18 -12.22 -7.26
N VAL A 582 -28.20 -12.03 -6.44
CA VAL A 582 -29.60 -12.17 -6.83
C VAL A 582 -30.05 -10.96 -7.65
N ALA A 583 -29.62 -9.76 -7.23
CA ALA A 583 -29.89 -8.53 -7.97
C ALA A 583 -28.97 -8.38 -9.17
N GLU A 584 -29.50 -7.82 -10.27
CA GLU A 584 -28.68 -7.44 -11.41
C GLU A 584 -27.74 -6.28 -11.01
N ARG A 585 -26.47 -6.42 -11.39
CA ARG A 585 -25.45 -5.37 -11.17
C ARG A 585 -25.04 -4.82 -12.52
N PRO A 586 -25.32 -3.54 -12.84
CA PRO A 586 -25.04 -2.96 -14.14
C PRO A 586 -23.55 -2.60 -14.31
N ARG A 587 -22.66 -3.61 -14.20
CA ARG A 587 -21.20 -3.45 -14.31
C ARG A 587 -20.68 -3.94 -15.64
N LYS A 588 -19.70 -3.23 -16.20
CA LYS A 588 -19.01 -3.63 -17.44
C LYS A 588 -17.82 -4.54 -17.16
N ILE A 589 -18.05 -5.85 -17.18
CA ILE A 589 -16.98 -6.84 -16.96
C ILE A 589 -16.27 -7.19 -18.28
N SER A 590 -15.13 -6.55 -18.50
CA SER A 590 -14.28 -6.75 -19.68
C SER A 590 -13.56 -8.11 -19.69
N ALA A 591 -12.96 -8.46 -20.82
CA ALA A 591 -12.12 -9.66 -20.92
C ALA A 591 -10.94 -9.65 -19.93
N ALA A 592 -10.32 -8.49 -19.68
CA ALA A 592 -9.24 -8.35 -18.72
C ALA A 592 -9.68 -8.68 -17.29
N LEU A 593 -10.84 -8.17 -16.87
CA LEU A 593 -11.41 -8.48 -15.55
C LEU A 593 -11.83 -9.94 -15.42
N ARG A 594 -12.35 -10.55 -16.49
CA ARG A 594 -12.64 -12.00 -16.51
C ARG A 594 -11.37 -12.84 -16.39
N ALA A 595 -10.29 -12.47 -17.08
CA ALA A 595 -9.01 -13.15 -16.98
C ALA A 595 -8.42 -13.05 -15.56
N TYR A 596 -8.51 -11.87 -14.94
CA TYR A 596 -8.16 -11.70 -13.53
C TYR A 596 -9.01 -12.63 -12.63
N ALA A 597 -10.33 -12.57 -12.74
CA ALA A 597 -11.24 -13.38 -11.90
C ALA A 597 -11.02 -14.89 -12.06
N ALA A 598 -10.63 -15.36 -13.25
CA ALA A 598 -10.35 -16.77 -13.50
C ALA A 598 -9.08 -17.27 -12.79
N MET A 599 -8.08 -16.40 -12.62
CA MET A 599 -6.77 -16.77 -12.05
C MET A 599 -6.54 -16.24 -10.64
N VAL A 600 -7.36 -15.34 -10.12
CA VAL A 600 -7.10 -14.73 -8.82
C VAL A 600 -7.35 -15.70 -7.67
N THR A 601 -6.52 -15.59 -6.62
CA THR A 601 -6.67 -16.31 -5.35
C THR A 601 -7.49 -15.50 -4.34
N SER A 602 -7.77 -16.09 -3.18
CA SER A 602 -8.49 -15.43 -2.09
C SER A 602 -7.65 -14.32 -1.45
N ALA A 603 -8.31 -13.40 -0.74
CA ALA A 603 -7.68 -12.23 -0.12
C ALA A 603 -6.66 -12.63 0.97
N ASP A 604 -6.94 -13.69 1.74
CA ASP A 604 -6.02 -14.30 2.71
C ASP A 604 -4.71 -14.83 2.09
N LYS A 605 -4.68 -14.97 0.76
CA LYS A 605 -3.51 -15.39 -0.03
C LYS A 605 -2.90 -14.25 -0.84
N GLY A 606 -3.27 -13.01 -0.52
CA GLY A 606 -2.81 -11.80 -1.21
C GLY A 606 -3.54 -11.49 -2.52
N ALA A 607 -4.62 -12.21 -2.86
CA ALA A 607 -5.36 -12.08 -4.12
C ALA A 607 -4.45 -12.00 -5.36
N VAL A 608 -3.41 -12.82 -5.39
CA VAL A 608 -2.49 -12.92 -6.53
C VAL A 608 -3.04 -13.84 -7.60
N ARG A 609 -2.57 -13.69 -8.84
CA ARG A 609 -2.83 -14.66 -9.90
C ARG A 609 -2.16 -16.01 -9.62
N ASP A 610 -2.89 -17.08 -9.89
CA ASP A 610 -2.45 -18.46 -9.83
C ASP A 610 -2.86 -19.15 -11.14
N VAL A 611 -1.87 -19.32 -12.01
CA VAL A 611 -2.05 -19.88 -13.36
C VAL A 611 -2.49 -21.35 -13.32
N SER A 612 -2.19 -22.08 -12.24
CA SER A 612 -2.61 -23.47 -12.08
C SER A 612 -4.14 -23.63 -12.00
N GLN A 613 -4.88 -22.54 -11.78
CA GLN A 613 -6.35 -22.56 -11.84
C GLN A 613 -6.89 -22.72 -13.26
N VAL A 614 -6.13 -22.32 -14.29
CA VAL A 614 -6.54 -22.37 -15.70
C VAL A 614 -5.76 -23.36 -16.55
N GLU A 615 -4.65 -23.90 -16.03
CA GLU A 615 -3.89 -24.99 -16.66
C GLU A 615 -4.55 -26.38 -16.50
N LYS A 616 -5.73 -26.45 -15.89
CA LYS A 616 -6.44 -27.70 -15.54
C LYS A 616 -7.13 -28.39 -16.70
#